data_AF-A0A1Y3NJ66-F1
#
_entry.id   AF-A0A1Y3NJ66-F1
#
_cell.length_a   1.000
_cell.length_b   1.000
_cell.length_c   1.000
_cell.angle_alpha   90.00
_cell.angle_beta   90.00
_cell.angle_gamma   90.00
#
_symmetry.space_group_name_H-M   'P 1'
#
loop_
_entity.id
_entity.type
_entity.pdbx_description
1 polymer ?
#
loop_
_entity_poly.entity_id
_entity_poly.type
_entity_poly.pdbx_seq_one_letter_code
_entity_poly.pdbx_strand_id
1 'polypeptide(L)'
;MKLNSVLKGLTGLIYFSSIAFAKQNDCKNIKNYVKGKKYADKIIEKCIENNKGYVTTLKINNILLSLTQEDISKLTSYKTLNVLEYKYSQNYEFNKNESDDYYFYEKNSNTIELGGKEDSKRIPDVTVPSFELDKLSQLTELYIEGINLNQNYINTINSLTSLEELHFDTCNLKKLKLGSINVPSM
;
A
#
# COMPACT_ATOMS: atom_id res chain seq x y z
N MET A 1 -51.01 7.65 -53.34
CA MET A 1 -49.86 7.68 -52.41
C MET A 1 -48.59 7.52 -53.23
N LYS A 2 -47.67 8.48 -53.17
CA LYS A 2 -46.35 8.42 -53.84
C LYS A 2 -45.27 8.42 -52.76
N LEU A 3 -44.55 7.31 -52.62
CA LEU A 3 -43.35 7.22 -51.79
C LEU A 3 -42.19 7.84 -52.57
N ASN A 4 -41.70 9.00 -52.12
CA ASN A 4 -40.45 9.55 -52.60
C ASN A 4 -39.29 8.92 -51.83
N SER A 5 -38.54 8.08 -52.52
CA SER A 5 -37.23 7.55 -52.13
C SER A 5 -36.18 8.67 -52.15
N VAL A 6 -35.61 9.01 -51.00
CA VAL A 6 -34.36 9.77 -50.93
C VAL A 6 -33.36 8.94 -50.11
N LEU A 7 -32.81 7.93 -50.76
CA LEU A 7 -31.66 7.18 -50.27
C LEU A 7 -30.41 7.99 -50.63
N LYS A 8 -30.08 9.00 -49.83
CA LYS A 8 -28.76 9.65 -49.90
C LYS A 8 -27.78 8.74 -49.16
N GLY A 9 -27.03 7.96 -49.93
CA GLY A 9 -25.91 7.18 -49.45
C GLY A 9 -24.87 8.08 -48.79
N LEU A 10 -24.83 8.05 -47.46
CA LEU A 10 -23.72 8.53 -46.68
C LEU A 10 -22.75 7.34 -46.56
N THR A 11 -21.87 7.17 -47.53
CA THR A 11 -20.67 6.35 -47.36
C THR A 11 -19.74 7.10 -46.41
N GLY A 12 -20.03 7.00 -45.12
CA GLY A 12 -19.11 7.41 -44.07
C GLY A 12 -17.89 6.49 -44.11
N LEU A 13 -16.79 7.01 -44.65
CA LEU A 13 -15.46 6.49 -44.42
C LEU A 13 -15.19 6.58 -42.92
N ILE A 14 -15.50 5.52 -42.19
CA ILE A 14 -15.03 5.33 -40.82
C ILE A 14 -13.53 5.04 -40.94
N TYR A 15 -12.72 6.10 -40.93
CA TYR A 15 -11.30 6.00 -40.64
C TYR A 15 -11.18 5.42 -39.23
N PHE A 16 -11.06 4.09 -39.14
CA PHE A 16 -10.45 3.46 -37.98
C PHE A 16 -8.99 3.88 -37.98
N SER A 17 -8.71 5.07 -37.45
CA SER A 17 -7.37 5.34 -36.92
C SER A 17 -7.15 4.28 -35.86
N SER A 18 -6.26 3.34 -36.16
CA SER A 18 -5.75 2.39 -35.18
C SER A 18 -5.05 3.20 -34.11
N ILE A 19 -5.80 3.68 -33.12
CA ILE A 19 -5.24 4.25 -31.90
C ILE A 19 -4.53 3.07 -31.27
N ALA A 20 -3.22 2.99 -31.49
CA ALA A 20 -2.36 2.12 -30.73
C ALA A 20 -2.44 2.63 -29.29
N PHE A 21 -3.35 2.05 -28.51
CA PHE A 21 -3.41 2.29 -27.08
C PHE A 21 -2.07 1.83 -26.54
N ALA A 22 -1.22 2.80 -26.17
CA ALA A 22 0.04 2.51 -25.50
C ALA A 22 -0.30 1.59 -24.32
N LYS A 23 0.32 0.41 -24.30
CA LYS A 23 0.08 -0.57 -23.24
C LYS A 23 0.31 0.13 -21.90
N GLN A 24 -0.67 0.04 -21.00
CA GLN A 24 -0.51 0.52 -19.63
C GLN A 24 0.75 -0.12 -19.03
N ASN A 25 1.46 0.60 -18.16
CA ASN A 25 2.64 0.07 -17.48
C ASN A 25 2.70 0.67 -16.08
N ASP A 26 1.77 0.21 -15.24
CA ASP A 26 1.62 0.69 -13.87
C ASP A 26 2.89 0.51 -13.05
N CYS A 27 3.62 -0.60 -13.20
CA CYS A 27 4.85 -0.84 -12.47
C CYS A 27 5.96 0.15 -12.87
N LYS A 28 6.07 0.51 -14.16
CA LYS A 28 6.98 1.59 -14.57
C LYS A 28 6.54 2.93 -13.99
N ASN A 29 5.25 3.22 -13.99
CA ASN A 29 4.72 4.46 -13.42
C ASN A 29 4.98 4.56 -11.91
N ILE A 30 4.74 3.48 -11.17
CA ILE A 30 5.02 3.36 -9.73
C ILE A 30 6.52 3.53 -9.46
N LYS A 31 7.39 2.82 -10.18
CA LYS A 31 8.85 2.94 -10.03
C LYS A 31 9.33 4.36 -10.34
N ASN A 32 8.79 5.00 -11.36
CA ASN A 32 9.11 6.39 -11.70
C ASN A 32 8.66 7.36 -10.61
N TYR A 33 7.47 7.14 -10.05
CA TYR A 33 6.93 7.96 -8.96
C TYR A 33 7.83 7.94 -7.73
N VAL A 34 8.33 6.76 -7.32
CA VAL A 34 9.20 6.65 -6.14
C VAL A 34 10.66 7.02 -6.42
N LYS A 35 11.07 7.20 -7.68
CA LYS A 35 12.48 7.42 -8.07
C LYS A 35 13.13 8.65 -7.39
N GLY A 36 12.35 9.66 -7.05
CA GLY A 36 12.81 10.87 -6.34
C GLY A 36 12.85 10.75 -4.82
N LYS A 37 12.45 9.59 -4.26
CA LYS A 37 12.38 9.37 -2.81
C LYS A 37 13.72 8.83 -2.29
N LYS A 38 13.97 9.02 -0.99
CA LYS A 38 15.13 8.42 -0.33
C LYS A 38 15.03 6.89 -0.42
N TYR A 39 16.12 6.21 -0.77
CA TYR A 39 16.16 4.74 -0.93
C TYR A 39 15.16 4.20 -1.98
N ALA A 40 14.92 4.94 -3.05
CA ALA A 40 13.95 4.60 -4.09
C ALA A 40 14.05 3.17 -4.64
N ASP A 41 15.28 2.65 -4.76
CA ASP A 41 15.59 1.30 -5.23
C ASP A 41 15.11 0.20 -4.29
N LYS A 42 14.90 0.52 -3.01
CA LYS A 42 14.45 -0.40 -1.96
C LYS A 42 12.96 -0.29 -1.65
N ILE A 43 12.30 0.77 -2.08
CA ILE A 43 10.89 1.02 -1.75
C ILE A 43 9.96 -0.02 -2.39
N ILE A 44 10.19 -0.37 -3.66
CA ILE A 44 9.34 -1.31 -4.40
C ILE A 44 10.09 -2.62 -4.59
N GLU A 45 9.86 -3.57 -3.69
CA GLU A 45 10.54 -4.88 -3.72
C GLU A 45 9.97 -5.79 -4.81
N LYS A 46 8.66 -5.70 -5.06
CA LYS A 46 7.98 -6.50 -6.07
C LYS A 46 6.83 -5.70 -6.69
N CYS A 47 6.72 -5.77 -8.01
CA CYS A 47 5.61 -5.20 -8.76
C CYS A 47 5.31 -6.10 -9.95
N ILE A 48 4.11 -6.69 -9.99
CA ILE A 48 3.66 -7.57 -11.08
C ILE A 48 2.45 -6.94 -11.75
N GLU A 49 2.44 -6.98 -13.09
CA GLU A 49 1.34 -6.54 -13.92
C GLU A 49 0.63 -7.72 -14.57
N ASN A 50 -0.66 -7.56 -14.87
CA ASN A 50 -1.38 -8.48 -15.75
C ASN A 50 -1.00 -8.25 -17.24
N ASN A 51 -1.58 -9.07 -18.13
CA ASN A 51 -1.32 -8.98 -19.57
C ASN A 51 -1.69 -7.63 -20.21
N LYS A 52 -2.58 -6.85 -19.57
CA LYS A 52 -2.99 -5.50 -19.99
C LYS A 52 -2.09 -4.39 -19.42
N GLY A 53 -1.16 -4.74 -18.52
CA GLY A 53 -0.21 -3.80 -17.92
C GLY A 53 -0.73 -3.07 -16.68
N TYR A 54 -1.81 -3.58 -16.07
CA TYR A 54 -2.28 -3.09 -14.78
C TYR A 54 -1.59 -3.83 -13.65
N VAL A 55 -1.20 -3.13 -12.58
CA VAL A 55 -0.56 -3.75 -11.42
C VAL A 55 -1.55 -4.65 -10.67
N THR A 56 -1.14 -5.89 -10.37
CA THR A 56 -1.93 -6.88 -9.60
C THR A 56 -1.27 -7.29 -8.30
N THR A 57 0.06 -7.20 -8.22
CA THR A 57 0.82 -7.45 -6.99
C THR A 57 1.76 -6.30 -6.74
N LEU A 58 1.74 -5.77 -5.51
CA LEU A 58 2.63 -4.71 -5.08
C LEU A 58 3.18 -5.01 -3.68
N LYS A 59 4.52 -5.05 -3.58
CA LYS A 59 5.26 -5.19 -2.32
C LYS A 59 6.03 -3.90 -2.06
N ILE A 60 5.66 -3.21 -1.00
CA ILE A 60 6.20 -1.91 -0.59
C ILE A 60 6.99 -2.12 0.69
N ASN A 61 8.26 -1.68 0.68
CA ASN A 61 9.10 -1.60 1.85
C ASN A 61 9.29 -0.13 2.25
N ASN A 62 8.57 0.28 3.30
CA ASN A 62 8.68 1.59 3.91
C ASN A 62 9.39 1.53 5.27
N ILE A 63 10.26 0.55 5.49
CA ILE A 63 11.07 0.41 6.72
C ILE A 63 11.93 1.66 6.95
N LEU A 64 12.45 2.25 5.87
CA LEU A 64 13.29 3.44 5.95
C LEU A 64 12.51 4.77 6.00
N LEU A 65 11.20 4.72 6.26
CA LEU A 65 10.31 5.89 6.44
C LEU A 65 10.44 6.93 5.31
N SER A 66 10.50 6.45 4.07
CA SER A 66 10.74 7.30 2.89
C SER A 66 9.46 7.71 2.16
N LEU A 67 8.32 7.11 2.54
CA LEU A 67 7.00 7.39 2.00
C LEU A 67 6.13 8.13 3.03
N THR A 68 5.47 9.19 2.57
CA THR A 68 4.43 9.91 3.31
C THR A 68 3.08 9.19 3.20
N GLN A 69 2.08 9.65 3.96
CA GLN A 69 0.70 9.19 3.82
C GLN A 69 0.17 9.36 2.39
N GLU A 70 0.44 10.50 1.76
CA GLU A 70 0.02 10.77 0.39
C GLU A 70 0.64 9.77 -0.58
N ASP A 71 1.91 9.43 -0.36
CA ASP A 71 2.60 8.43 -1.16
C ASP A 71 1.96 7.04 -1.01
N ILE A 72 1.60 6.65 0.21
CA ILE A 72 0.90 5.38 0.46
C ILE A 72 -0.44 5.36 -0.24
N SER A 73 -1.28 6.38 -0.04
CA SER A 73 -2.58 6.49 -0.71
C SER A 73 -2.44 6.44 -2.22
N LYS A 74 -1.41 7.07 -2.80
CA LYS A 74 -1.14 7.00 -4.23
C LYS A 74 -0.79 5.59 -4.69
N LEU A 75 0.13 4.93 -4.00
CA LEU A 75 0.60 3.58 -4.32
C LEU A 75 -0.47 2.50 -4.14
N THR A 76 -1.43 2.72 -3.24
CA THR A 76 -2.56 1.80 -2.99
C THR A 76 -3.85 2.21 -3.70
N SER A 77 -3.82 3.19 -4.63
CA SER A 77 -5.02 3.64 -5.36
C SER A 77 -5.40 2.75 -6.56
N TYR A 78 -4.58 1.75 -6.88
CA TYR A 78 -4.75 0.89 -8.04
C TYR A 78 -5.79 -0.20 -7.76
N LYS A 79 -6.98 -0.06 -8.34
CA LYS A 79 -8.13 -0.97 -8.12
C LYS A 79 -7.89 -2.42 -8.56
N THR A 80 -6.88 -2.66 -9.38
CA THR A 80 -6.52 -3.99 -9.91
C THR A 80 -5.59 -4.76 -8.99
N LEU A 81 -5.20 -4.19 -7.85
CA LEU A 81 -4.38 -4.88 -6.85
C LEU A 81 -5.17 -6.03 -6.22
N ASN A 82 -4.62 -7.24 -6.36
CA ASN A 82 -5.10 -8.44 -5.71
C ASN A 82 -4.23 -8.80 -4.50
N VAL A 83 -2.93 -8.49 -4.59
CA VAL A 83 -1.95 -8.78 -3.54
C VAL A 83 -1.25 -7.50 -3.13
N LEU A 84 -1.35 -7.16 -1.85
CA LEU A 84 -0.65 -6.02 -1.24
C LEU A 84 0.16 -6.50 -0.05
N GLU A 85 1.47 -6.31 -0.14
CA GLU A 85 2.39 -6.49 0.98
C GLU A 85 3.00 -5.15 1.35
N TYR A 86 2.78 -4.72 2.59
CA TYR A 86 3.30 -3.46 3.10
C TYR A 86 4.12 -3.69 4.35
N LYS A 87 5.43 -3.41 4.24
CA LYS A 87 6.37 -3.43 5.35
C LYS A 87 6.59 -2.04 5.88
N TYR A 88 6.34 -1.85 7.16
CA TYR A 88 6.68 -0.65 7.88
C TYR A 88 7.59 -1.02 9.03
N SER A 89 8.63 -0.23 9.23
CA SER A 89 9.42 -0.31 10.45
C SER A 89 9.62 1.11 10.92
N GLN A 90 9.51 1.29 12.22
CA GLN A 90 9.98 2.52 12.82
C GLN A 90 11.51 2.43 12.76
N ASN A 91 12.15 3.36 12.04
CA ASN A 91 13.59 3.52 12.11
C ASN A 91 13.98 3.79 13.57
N TYR A 92 14.40 2.75 14.27
CA TYR A 92 15.26 2.90 15.43
C TYR A 92 16.65 3.15 14.85
N GLU A 93 17.14 4.40 14.92
CA GLU A 93 18.56 4.65 14.69
C GLU A 93 19.32 3.96 15.83
N PHE A 94 19.88 2.78 15.55
CA PHE A 94 20.79 2.10 16.46
C PHE A 94 22.10 2.88 16.49
N ASN A 95 22.27 3.78 17.46
CA ASN A 95 23.54 4.43 17.68
C ASN A 95 24.44 3.45 18.43
N LYS A 96 25.36 2.79 17.71
CA LYS A 96 26.34 1.89 18.30
C LYS A 96 27.41 2.74 18.99
N ASN A 97 27.30 2.92 20.30
CA ASN A 97 28.46 3.32 21.09
C ASN A 97 29.31 2.07 21.42
N GLU A 98 30.55 2.29 21.86
CA GLU A 98 31.56 1.24 22.09
C GLU A 98 31.24 0.29 23.28
N SER A 99 30.17 0.53 24.03
CA SER A 99 29.53 -0.47 24.88
C SER A 99 28.35 -1.08 24.13
N ASP A 100 28.15 -2.39 24.20
CA ASP A 100 27.06 -3.15 23.55
C ASP A 100 25.63 -2.78 24.04
N ASP A 101 25.43 -1.54 24.47
CA ASP A 101 24.15 -0.98 24.90
C ASP A 101 23.47 -0.26 23.73
N TYR A 102 22.27 -0.73 23.40
CA TYR A 102 21.43 -0.13 22.37
C TYR A 102 20.70 1.09 22.94
N TYR A 103 20.91 2.26 22.33
CA TYR A 103 20.21 3.49 22.70
C TYR A 103 19.11 3.82 21.69
N PHE A 104 17.95 4.25 22.21
CA PHE A 104 16.79 4.70 21.42
C PHE A 104 16.77 6.22 21.39
N TYR A 105 16.68 6.83 20.21
CA TYR A 105 16.52 8.28 20.09
C TYR A 105 15.32 8.63 19.19
N GLU A 106 14.47 9.52 19.69
CA GLU A 106 13.45 10.19 18.90
C GLU A 106 14.03 11.48 18.34
N LYS A 107 14.08 11.61 17.01
CA LYS A 107 14.81 12.68 16.31
C LYS A 107 14.29 14.11 16.57
N ASN A 108 13.17 14.28 17.29
CA ASN A 108 12.50 15.58 17.49
C ASN A 108 12.12 15.88 18.96
N SER A 109 12.66 15.16 19.94
CA SER A 109 12.36 15.35 21.37
C SER A 109 13.56 15.97 22.08
N ASN A 110 13.38 17.13 22.73
CA ASN A 110 14.40 17.80 23.58
C ASN A 110 14.65 17.06 24.91
N THR A 111 14.29 15.79 25.01
CA THR A 111 14.37 14.99 26.23
C THR A 111 15.23 13.76 25.96
N ILE A 112 16.40 13.72 26.60
CA ILE A 112 17.30 12.56 26.58
C ILE A 112 16.84 11.63 27.69
N GLU A 113 16.48 10.40 27.37
CA GLU A 113 16.20 9.39 28.37
C GLU A 113 17.12 8.17 28.23
N LEU A 114 17.74 7.79 29.34
CA LEU A 114 18.72 6.73 29.45
C LEU A 114 18.03 5.48 30.02
N GLY A 115 18.06 4.36 29.31
CA GLY A 115 17.58 3.08 29.86
C GLY A 115 17.57 1.93 28.86
N GLY A 116 18.49 0.98 29.04
CA GLY A 116 18.39 -0.38 28.52
C GLY A 116 17.53 -1.27 29.45
N LYS A 117 17.05 -2.38 28.87
CA LYS A 117 16.07 -3.38 29.35
C LYS A 117 14.60 -3.06 29.05
N GLU A 118 14.10 -3.71 27.99
CA GLU A 118 12.70 -4.10 27.74
C GLU A 118 11.57 -3.16 28.20
N ASP A 119 11.74 -1.84 28.11
CA ASP A 119 10.63 -0.93 28.29
C ASP A 119 9.92 -0.71 26.94
N SER A 120 8.99 -1.63 26.66
CA SER A 120 7.93 -1.49 25.64
C SER A 120 6.98 -0.28 25.84
N LYS A 121 7.42 0.74 26.59
CA LYS A 121 6.66 1.89 27.08
C LYS A 121 6.76 3.15 26.21
N ARG A 122 7.60 3.16 25.18
CA ARG A 122 7.77 4.34 24.32
C ARG A 122 7.83 3.99 22.85
N ILE A 123 6.86 3.22 22.38
CA ILE A 123 6.47 3.34 20.99
C ILE A 123 5.63 4.63 20.96
N PRO A 124 6.13 5.77 20.45
CA PRO A 124 5.27 6.93 20.25
C PRO A 124 4.04 6.47 19.48
N ASP A 125 2.88 7.10 19.75
CA ASP A 125 1.65 6.85 18.98
C ASP A 125 1.88 7.39 17.57
N VAL A 126 2.65 6.64 16.77
CA VAL A 126 2.94 6.97 15.39
C VAL A 126 1.65 6.78 14.62
N THR A 127 1.24 7.84 13.95
CA THR A 127 0.12 7.84 13.01
C THR A 127 0.42 6.83 11.91
N VAL A 128 -0.13 5.63 12.05
CA VAL A 128 -0.07 4.58 11.05
C VAL A 128 -0.66 5.12 9.75
N PRO A 129 0.00 4.88 8.61
CA PRO A 129 -0.51 5.39 7.35
C PRO A 129 -1.87 4.79 7.02
N SER A 130 -2.89 5.65 6.89
CA SER A 130 -4.28 5.30 6.55
C SER A 130 -4.34 4.74 5.13
N PHE A 131 -4.28 3.43 5.00
CA PHE A 131 -4.58 2.79 3.74
C PHE A 131 -6.04 3.05 3.36
N GLU A 132 -6.29 3.49 2.13
CA GLU A 132 -7.64 3.52 1.54
C GLU A 132 -8.03 2.11 1.08
N LEU A 133 -7.99 1.14 2.00
CA LEU A 133 -8.26 -0.28 1.68
C LEU A 133 -9.70 -0.48 1.19
N ASP A 134 -10.64 0.36 1.62
CA ASP A 134 -12.03 0.36 1.16
C ASP A 134 -12.15 0.46 -0.37
N LYS A 135 -11.13 0.99 -1.05
CA LYS A 135 -11.06 1.09 -2.52
C LYS A 135 -10.50 -0.15 -3.20
N LEU A 136 -9.99 -1.11 -2.43
CA LEU A 136 -9.34 -2.34 -2.89
C LEU A 136 -10.28 -3.55 -2.76
N SER A 137 -11.49 -3.46 -3.30
CA SER A 137 -12.50 -4.53 -3.19
C SER A 137 -12.10 -5.85 -3.88
N GLN A 138 -11.03 -5.85 -4.69
CA GLN A 138 -10.47 -7.03 -5.36
C GLN A 138 -9.30 -7.67 -4.60
N LEU A 139 -8.90 -7.09 -3.46
CA LEU A 139 -7.78 -7.59 -2.69
C LEU A 139 -8.10 -8.98 -2.11
N THR A 140 -7.30 -9.97 -2.49
CA THR A 140 -7.38 -11.35 -2.02
C THR A 140 -6.36 -11.65 -0.95
N GLU A 141 -5.19 -10.99 -1.00
CA GLU A 141 -4.08 -11.20 -0.06
C GLU A 141 -3.61 -9.85 0.51
N LEU A 142 -3.58 -9.76 1.84
CA LEU A 142 -3.08 -8.60 2.58
C LEU A 142 -2.02 -9.02 3.60
N TYR A 143 -0.80 -8.55 3.41
CA TYR A 143 0.28 -8.70 4.38
C TYR A 143 0.69 -7.34 4.94
N ILE A 144 0.63 -7.21 6.26
CA ILE A 144 0.99 -5.99 6.98
C ILE A 144 2.05 -6.31 8.03
N GLU A 145 3.16 -5.57 8.01
CA GLU A 145 4.26 -5.72 8.97
C GLU A 145 4.58 -4.42 9.71
N GLY A 146 4.81 -4.54 11.02
CA GLY A 146 5.32 -3.47 11.90
C GLY A 146 4.34 -2.33 12.17
N ILE A 147 3.04 -2.56 12.05
CA ILE A 147 2.00 -1.55 12.22
C ILE A 147 1.28 -1.63 13.59
N ASN A 148 0.97 -0.46 14.17
CA ASN A 148 0.06 -0.36 15.32
C ASN A 148 -1.41 -0.42 14.87
N LEU A 149 -2.00 -1.63 14.88
CA LEU A 149 -3.39 -1.80 14.44
C LEU A 149 -4.38 -1.28 15.49
N ASN A 150 -5.41 -0.59 15.01
CA ASN A 150 -6.55 -0.14 15.81
C ASN A 150 -7.86 -0.69 15.23
N GLN A 151 -8.96 -0.51 15.95
CA GLN A 151 -10.25 -1.06 15.54
C GLN A 151 -10.76 -0.53 14.18
N ASN A 152 -10.41 0.70 13.80
CA ASN A 152 -10.81 1.26 12.50
C ASN A 152 -10.15 0.49 11.36
N TYR A 153 -8.87 0.14 11.46
CA TYR A 153 -8.21 -0.70 10.46
C TYR A 153 -8.87 -2.06 10.34
N ILE A 154 -9.19 -2.70 11.47
CA ILE A 154 -9.86 -3.99 11.45
C ILE A 154 -11.24 -3.89 10.79
N ASN A 155 -12.00 -2.83 11.06
CA ASN A 155 -13.28 -2.61 10.40
C ASN A 155 -13.10 -2.43 8.88
N THR A 156 -12.08 -1.71 8.44
CA THR A 156 -11.78 -1.56 7.01
C THR A 156 -11.35 -2.89 6.39
N ILE A 157 -10.50 -3.67 7.05
CA ILE A 157 -10.10 -5.01 6.59
C ILE A 157 -11.32 -5.92 6.48
N ASN A 158 -12.23 -5.90 7.45
CA ASN A 158 -13.47 -6.68 7.42
C ASN A 158 -14.42 -6.27 6.27
N SER A 159 -14.27 -5.07 5.70
CA SER A 159 -15.03 -4.64 4.53
C SER A 159 -14.51 -5.21 3.20
N LEU A 160 -13.32 -5.82 3.21
CA LEU A 160 -12.70 -6.47 2.05
C LEU A 160 -13.31 -7.86 1.85
N THR A 161 -14.47 -7.92 1.20
CA THR A 161 -15.23 -9.16 1.03
C THR A 161 -14.54 -10.23 0.18
N SER A 162 -13.53 -9.84 -0.61
CA SER A 162 -12.76 -10.74 -1.46
C SER A 162 -11.48 -11.24 -0.78
N LEU A 163 -11.20 -10.81 0.45
CA LEU A 163 -9.97 -11.14 1.16
C LEU A 163 -10.00 -12.61 1.60
N GLU A 164 -9.03 -13.38 1.15
CA GLU A 164 -8.86 -14.81 1.43
C GLU A 164 -7.71 -15.02 2.41
N GLU A 165 -6.63 -14.25 2.29
CA GLU A 165 -5.44 -14.35 3.14
C GLU A 165 -5.14 -13.02 3.84
N LEU A 166 -4.93 -13.10 5.16
CA LEU A 166 -4.59 -11.96 6.01
C LEU A 166 -3.44 -12.33 6.93
N HIS A 167 -2.34 -11.59 6.80
CA HIS A 167 -1.13 -11.79 7.58
C HIS A 167 -0.74 -10.53 8.33
N PHE A 168 -0.50 -10.69 9.63
CA PHE A 168 0.09 -9.66 10.47
C PHE A 168 1.43 -10.16 11.00
N ASP A 169 2.47 -9.35 10.79
CA ASP A 169 3.78 -9.61 11.34
C ASP A 169 4.26 -8.40 12.14
N THR A 170 4.92 -8.62 13.27
CA THR A 170 5.42 -7.58 14.18
C THR A 170 4.43 -6.43 14.48
N CYS A 171 3.12 -6.70 14.39
CA CYS A 171 2.07 -5.70 14.59
C CYS A 171 1.66 -5.60 16.07
N ASN A 172 1.35 -4.40 16.53
CA ASN A 172 0.83 -4.18 17.87
C ASN A 172 -0.70 -4.25 17.87
N LEU A 173 -1.24 -5.28 18.53
CA LEU A 173 -2.67 -5.57 18.59
C LEU A 173 -3.33 -5.10 19.89
N LYS A 174 -2.61 -4.41 20.79
CA LYS A 174 -3.10 -4.04 22.14
C LYS A 174 -4.36 -3.17 22.12
N LYS A 175 -4.62 -2.45 21.02
CA LYS A 175 -5.78 -1.55 20.84
C LYS A 175 -6.98 -2.24 20.13
N LEU A 176 -6.94 -3.55 19.93
CA LEU A 176 -8.01 -4.30 19.28
C LEU A 176 -9.00 -4.89 20.30
N LYS A 177 -10.29 -4.89 19.94
CA LYS A 177 -11.29 -5.67 20.67
C LYS A 177 -11.16 -7.15 20.28
N LEU A 178 -11.33 -8.05 21.24
CA LEU A 178 -11.34 -9.49 21.00
C LEU A 178 -12.51 -9.89 20.10
N GLY A 179 -12.28 -10.82 19.16
CA GLY A 179 -13.31 -11.32 18.23
C GLY A 179 -13.63 -10.38 17.05
N SER A 180 -12.84 -9.32 16.86
CA SER A 180 -13.09 -8.32 15.82
C SER A 180 -12.71 -8.72 14.40
N ILE A 181 -12.05 -9.86 14.18
CA ILE A 181 -11.56 -10.27 12.86
C ILE A 181 -12.34 -11.50 12.42
N ASN A 182 -13.11 -11.37 11.34
CA ASN A 182 -13.73 -12.48 10.63
C ASN A 182 -13.07 -12.58 9.27
N VAL A 183 -12.02 -13.40 9.16
CA VAL A 183 -11.56 -13.86 7.85
C VAL A 183 -12.45 -15.05 7.48
N PRO A 184 -13.11 -15.06 6.32
CA PRO A 184 -13.86 -16.23 5.87
C PRO A 184 -12.93 -17.45 5.91
N SER A 185 -13.29 -18.49 6.67
CA SER A 185 -12.58 -19.77 6.58
C SER A 185 -12.89 -20.40 5.23
N MET A 186 -11.85 -20.67 4.44
CA MET A 186 -11.95 -21.46 3.19
C MET A 186 -12.45 -22.87 3.46
#